data_AF-A0A431BUM4-F1
#
_entry.id   AF-A0A431BUM4-F1
#
_cell.length_a   1.000
_cell.length_b   1.000
_cell.length_c   1.000
_cell.angle_alpha   90.00
_cell.angle_beta   90.00
_cell.angle_gamma   90.00
#
_symmetry.space_group_name_H-M   'P 1'
#
loop_
_entity.id
_entity.type
_entity.pdbx_description
1 polymer ?
#
loop_
_entity_poly.entity_id
_entity_poly.type
_entity_poly.pdbx_seq_one_letter_code
_entity_poly.pdbx_strand_id
1 'polypeptide(L)'
;MKQVKGGYQTSFKLVGNNELLAFAKPSWTSELTLFQDSNGDQYYWNREGLVRFGGMCGIDTTNCLVNGKHTYTNQQRLLETMSIVGNDPYHNFIGYTVKRNIGVSNLGKRFVYFSYGVAVINEQLGSWYRVKSSTVLNNYKVIKEISSKYKNDMELALGGYSIK
;
A
#
# COMPACT_ATOMS: atom_id res chain seq x y z
N MET A 1 -1.44 22.58 13.62
CA MET A 1 -1.20 21.13 13.46
C MET A 1 0.22 20.96 12.91
N LYS A 2 1.09 20.18 13.57
CA LYS A 2 2.43 19.88 13.06
C LYS A 2 2.28 19.13 11.73
N GLN A 3 2.86 19.64 10.65
CA GLN A 3 3.04 18.88 9.42
C GLN A 3 3.81 17.60 9.76
N VAL A 4 3.17 16.44 9.62
CA VAL A 4 3.85 15.15 9.68
C VAL A 4 4.67 15.04 8.39
N LYS A 5 6.01 15.06 8.51
CA LYS A 5 6.95 15.03 7.37
C LYS A 5 7.43 13.61 7.10
N GLY A 6 6.50 12.67 6.94
CA GLY A 6 6.84 11.28 6.62
C GLY A 6 5.67 10.32 6.77
N GLY A 7 5.95 9.09 6.36
CA GLY A 7 5.11 7.91 6.40
C GLY A 7 4.18 7.90 5.19
N TYR A 8 4.16 6.81 4.42
CA TYR A 8 3.09 6.65 3.44
C TYR A 8 1.76 6.64 4.18
N GLN A 9 0.77 7.33 3.61
CA GLN A 9 -0.57 7.34 4.17
C GLN A 9 -1.28 6.05 3.74
N THR A 10 -1.99 5.41 4.66
CA THR A 10 -2.85 4.28 4.29
C THR A 10 -4.26 4.78 4.03
N SER A 11 -4.80 4.42 2.88
CA SER A 11 -6.20 4.68 2.51
C SER A 11 -6.95 3.37 2.30
N PHE A 12 -8.27 3.42 2.44
CA PHE A 12 -9.13 2.25 2.35
C PHE A 12 -10.14 2.39 1.21
N LYS A 13 -10.40 1.29 0.50
CA LYS A 13 -11.46 1.23 -0.51
C LYS A 13 -12.16 -0.11 -0.47
N LEU A 14 -13.49 -0.10 -0.47
CA LEU A 14 -14.28 -1.30 -0.75
C LEU A 14 -14.20 -1.59 -2.25
N VAL A 15 -13.60 -2.72 -2.62
CA VAL A 15 -13.32 -3.08 -4.03
C VAL A 15 -14.34 -4.07 -4.61
N GLY A 16 -15.40 -4.36 -3.85
CA GLY A 16 -16.52 -5.22 -4.25
C GLY A 16 -16.47 -6.61 -3.62
N ASN A 17 -17.57 -7.38 -3.70
CA ASN A 17 -17.64 -8.77 -3.21
C ASN A 17 -17.17 -8.97 -1.74
N ASN A 18 -17.57 -8.08 -0.83
CA ASN A 18 -17.12 -8.06 0.57
C ASN A 18 -15.59 -8.08 0.72
N GLU A 19 -14.90 -7.31 -0.12
CA GLU A 19 -13.46 -7.15 -0.07
C GLU A 19 -13.06 -5.70 0.15
N LEU A 20 -12.23 -5.50 1.17
CA LEU A 20 -11.66 -4.22 1.54
C LEU A 20 -10.18 -4.21 1.15
N LEU A 21 -9.74 -3.11 0.55
CA LEU A 21 -8.36 -2.83 0.19
C LEU A 21 -7.83 -1.73 1.11
N ALA A 22 -6.67 -1.95 1.72
CA ALA A 22 -5.86 -0.93 2.37
C ALA A 22 -4.58 -0.72 1.57
N PHE A 23 -4.33 0.49 1.09
CA PHE A 23 -3.23 0.77 0.14
C PHE A 23 -2.35 1.95 0.57
N ALA A 24 -1.06 1.85 0.22
CA ALA A 24 -0.05 2.83 0.59
C ALA A 24 0.06 3.96 -0.42
N LYS A 25 -0.18 5.19 0.04
CA LYS A 25 -0.03 6.42 -0.73
C LYS A 25 1.23 7.15 -0.29
N PRO A 26 2.34 7.03 -1.05
CA PRO A 26 3.55 7.73 -0.70
C PRO A 26 3.39 9.24 -0.92
N SER A 27 3.99 10.02 -0.04
CA SER A 27 4.10 11.48 -0.21
C SER A 27 5.03 11.82 -1.38
N TRP A 28 4.54 12.61 -2.33
CA TRP A 28 5.35 12.99 -3.49
C TRP A 28 6.58 13.82 -3.09
N THR A 29 6.45 14.69 -2.09
CA THR A 29 7.53 15.63 -1.71
C THR A 29 8.55 15.00 -0.76
N SER A 30 8.12 14.11 0.13
CA SER A 30 8.99 13.56 1.19
C SER A 30 9.35 12.09 1.01
N GLU A 31 8.64 11.34 0.17
CA GLU A 31 8.90 9.92 -0.08
C GLU A 31 9.41 9.70 -1.50
N LEU A 32 8.60 10.02 -2.52
CA LEU A 32 9.06 9.86 -3.90
C LEU A 32 10.09 10.91 -4.30
N THR A 33 10.09 12.05 -3.60
CA THR A 33 10.83 13.28 -3.91
C THR A 33 10.43 13.87 -5.27
N LEU A 34 10.78 15.13 -5.51
CA LEU A 34 10.58 15.79 -6.80
C LEU A 34 11.92 16.32 -7.29
N PHE A 35 12.16 16.23 -8.59
CA PHE A 35 13.26 16.94 -9.23
C PHE A 35 12.90 18.41 -9.32
N GLN A 36 13.83 19.30 -8.97
CA GLN A 36 13.67 20.74 -9.16
C GLN A 36 14.68 21.22 -10.21
N ASP A 37 14.20 21.93 -11.22
CA ASP A 37 15.07 22.50 -12.25
C ASP A 37 15.74 23.81 -11.77
N SER A 38 16.54 24.43 -12.64
CA SER A 38 17.23 25.69 -12.34
C SER A 38 16.30 26.89 -12.15
N ASN A 39 15.07 26.81 -12.67
CA ASN A 39 14.06 27.87 -12.55
C ASN A 39 13.22 27.71 -11.27
N GLY A 40 13.35 26.58 -10.59
CA GLY A 40 12.63 26.25 -9.39
C GLY A 40 11.38 25.40 -9.62
N ASP A 41 11.11 24.99 -10.87
CA ASP A 41 9.96 24.16 -11.23
C ASP A 41 10.16 22.71 -10.79
N GLN A 42 9.09 22.07 -10.31
CA GLN A 42 9.13 20.71 -9.78
C GLN A 42 8.54 19.68 -10.74
N TYR A 43 9.23 18.55 -10.89
CA TYR A 43 8.87 17.46 -11.80
C TYR A 43 8.94 16.10 -11.11
N TYR A 44 8.13 15.16 -11.60
CA TYR A 44 8.22 13.76 -11.21
C TYR A 44 9.52 13.14 -11.70
N TRP A 45 10.12 12.32 -10.84
CA TRP A 45 11.23 11.48 -11.25
C TRP A 45 10.76 10.39 -12.21
N ASN A 46 11.57 10.15 -13.25
CA ASN A 46 11.51 8.91 -13.99
C ASN A 46 11.99 7.73 -13.12
N ARG A 47 11.97 6.51 -13.67
CA ARG A 47 12.39 5.30 -12.93
C ARG A 47 13.80 5.44 -12.34
N GLU A 48 14.76 5.98 -13.09
CA GLU A 48 16.14 6.13 -12.63
C GLU A 48 16.27 7.11 -11.47
N GLY A 49 15.56 8.23 -11.54
CA GLY A 49 15.47 9.20 -10.46
C GLY A 49 14.85 8.60 -9.19
N LEU A 50 13.75 7.86 -9.33
CA LEU A 50 13.09 7.18 -8.21
C LEU A 50 14.02 6.15 -7.54
N VAL A 51 14.75 5.35 -8.32
CA VAL A 51 15.71 4.36 -7.80
C VAL A 51 16.84 5.03 -7.02
N ARG A 52 17.30 6.20 -7.46
CA ARG A 52 18.45 6.89 -6.87
C ARG A 52 18.08 7.78 -5.68
N PHE A 53 16.94 8.47 -5.77
CA PHE A 53 16.59 9.55 -4.86
C PHE A 53 15.30 9.32 -4.09
N GLY A 54 14.41 8.44 -4.55
CA GLY A 54 13.16 8.15 -3.87
C GLY A 54 13.28 7.11 -2.76
N GLY A 55 12.24 7.03 -1.95
CA GLY A 55 12.03 5.96 -1.00
C GLY A 55 10.59 5.95 -0.47
N MET A 56 10.21 4.90 0.24
CA MET A 56 8.97 4.86 1.03
C MET A 56 9.34 4.56 2.46
N CYS A 57 9.02 5.46 3.38
CA CYS A 57 9.24 5.19 4.81
C CYS A 57 8.05 4.43 5.39
N GLY A 58 8.32 3.70 6.47
CA GLY A 58 7.31 2.82 7.05
C GLY A 58 6.10 3.58 7.57
N ILE A 59 5.02 2.85 7.76
CA ILE A 59 3.80 3.37 8.39
C ILE A 59 4.10 4.05 9.74
N ASP A 60 3.35 5.11 10.05
CA ASP A 60 3.49 5.97 11.25
C ASP A 60 4.86 6.65 11.43
N THR A 61 5.75 6.58 10.44
CA THR A 61 7.04 7.26 10.49
C THR A 61 6.86 8.75 10.26
N THR A 62 7.36 9.60 11.15
CA THR A 62 7.19 11.06 11.02
C THR A 62 8.29 11.77 10.25
N ASN A 63 9.43 11.11 10.01
CA ASN A 63 10.58 11.61 9.27
C ASN A 63 11.07 10.55 8.29
N CYS A 64 10.93 10.82 6.98
CA CYS A 64 11.32 9.87 5.93
C CYS A 64 12.83 9.90 5.61
N LEU A 65 13.46 11.05 5.83
CA LEU A 65 14.84 11.33 5.47
C LEU A 65 15.74 11.36 6.71
N VAL A 66 16.91 10.75 6.60
CA VAL A 66 18.01 10.84 7.56
C VAL A 66 19.14 11.59 6.86
N ASN A 67 19.56 12.74 7.41
CA ASN A 67 20.56 13.62 6.79
C ASN A 67 20.22 13.97 5.32
N GLY A 68 18.93 14.23 5.04
CA GLY A 68 18.45 14.59 3.71
C GLY A 68 18.36 13.43 2.71
N LYS A 69 18.55 12.17 3.14
CA LYS A 69 18.51 10.98 2.26
C LYS A 69 17.61 9.89 2.81
N HIS A 70 17.03 9.08 1.93
CA HIS A 70 16.34 7.87 2.34
C HIS A 70 17.35 6.83 2.84
N THR A 71 16.95 6.08 3.87
CA THR A 71 17.70 4.90 4.29
C THR A 71 17.55 3.79 3.25
N TYR A 72 18.46 2.80 3.29
CA TYR A 72 18.35 1.61 2.45
C TYR A 72 16.98 0.92 2.59
N THR A 73 16.46 0.80 3.80
CA THR A 73 15.13 0.20 4.04
C THR A 73 14.02 0.99 3.35
N ASN A 74 14.10 2.33 3.35
CA ASN A 74 13.10 3.16 2.69
C ASN A 74 13.18 3.00 1.17
N GLN A 75 14.39 2.94 0.61
CA GLN A 75 14.60 2.66 -0.81
C GLN A 75 14.07 1.26 -1.19
N GLN A 76 14.34 0.24 -0.38
CA GLN A 76 13.83 -1.12 -0.62
C GLN A 76 12.30 -1.18 -0.67
N ARG A 77 11.57 -0.48 0.22
CA ARG A 77 10.11 -0.40 0.14
C ARG A 77 9.62 0.17 -1.19
N LEU A 78 10.29 1.22 -1.69
CA LEU A 78 9.94 1.82 -2.97
C LEU A 78 10.25 0.86 -4.13
N LEU A 79 11.40 0.22 -4.12
CA LEU A 79 11.81 -0.73 -5.17
C LEU A 79 10.87 -1.95 -5.23
N GLU A 80 10.51 -2.51 -4.08
CA GLU A 80 9.49 -3.55 -3.96
C GLU A 80 8.16 -3.04 -4.53
N THR A 81 7.70 -1.85 -4.14
CA THR A 81 6.44 -1.29 -4.66
C THR A 81 6.49 -1.12 -6.18
N MET A 82 7.55 -0.53 -6.72
CA MET A 82 7.75 -0.30 -8.17
C MET A 82 7.91 -1.58 -8.99
N SER A 83 8.30 -2.70 -8.38
CA SER A 83 8.32 -3.99 -9.07
C SER A 83 6.91 -4.48 -9.44
N ILE A 84 5.89 -3.96 -8.74
CA ILE A 84 4.48 -4.34 -8.91
C ILE A 84 3.70 -3.23 -9.63
N VAL A 85 3.82 -1.99 -9.18
CA VAL A 85 3.05 -0.85 -9.72
C VAL A 85 3.67 -0.25 -10.98
N GLY A 86 4.86 -0.71 -11.37
CA GLY A 86 5.59 -0.23 -12.54
C GLY A 86 6.29 1.11 -12.29
N ASN A 87 6.33 1.95 -13.31
CA ASN A 87 7.09 3.21 -13.32
C ASN A 87 6.30 4.42 -12.79
N ASP A 88 5.06 4.21 -12.35
CA ASP A 88 4.19 5.28 -11.87
C ASP A 88 3.66 5.01 -10.45
N PRO A 89 4.54 5.07 -9.43
CA PRO A 89 4.14 4.97 -8.02
C PRO A 89 3.46 6.25 -7.50
N TYR A 90 3.26 7.27 -8.35
CA TYR A 90 2.56 8.50 -8.00
C TYR A 90 1.04 8.34 -8.09
N HIS A 91 0.56 7.47 -8.98
CA HIS A 91 -0.87 7.22 -9.20
C HIS A 91 -1.29 5.76 -8.97
N ASN A 92 -0.35 4.82 -9.00
CA ASN A 92 -0.61 3.40 -8.78
C ASN A 92 -0.07 2.98 -7.41
N PHE A 93 -0.98 2.51 -6.55
CA PHE A 93 -0.67 2.21 -5.16
C PHE A 93 -0.86 0.73 -4.88
N ILE A 94 0.16 0.10 -4.31
CA ILE A 94 0.07 -1.28 -3.85
C ILE A 94 -0.67 -1.33 -2.50
N GLY A 95 -1.45 -2.38 -2.28
CA GLY A 95 -2.18 -2.55 -1.04
C GLY A 95 -2.52 -3.99 -0.71
N TYR A 96 -2.85 -4.20 0.56
CA TYR A 96 -3.28 -5.46 1.13
C TYR A 96 -4.81 -5.56 1.08
N THR A 97 -5.33 -6.72 0.71
CA THR A 97 -6.78 -6.95 0.67
C THR A 97 -7.21 -7.97 1.71
N VAL A 98 -8.39 -7.74 2.28
CA VAL A 98 -9.12 -8.69 3.12
C VAL A 98 -10.48 -8.90 2.47
N LYS A 99 -10.80 -10.14 2.14
CA LYS A 99 -12.12 -10.53 1.64
C LYS A 99 -12.79 -11.46 2.63
N ARG A 100 -14.04 -11.14 2.98
CA ARG A 100 -14.89 -11.99 3.80
C ARG A 100 -15.69 -12.95 2.93
N ASN A 101 -15.63 -14.22 3.26
CA ASN A 101 -16.35 -15.29 2.57
C ASN A 101 -17.28 -16.02 3.54
N ILE A 102 -18.34 -16.64 3.02
CA ILE A 102 -19.22 -17.53 3.76
C ILE A 102 -19.11 -18.91 3.12
N GLY A 103 -18.53 -19.85 3.84
CA GLY A 103 -18.45 -21.26 3.45
C GLY A 103 -19.60 -22.07 4.04
N VAL A 104 -19.80 -23.28 3.51
CA VAL A 104 -20.70 -24.28 4.06
C VAL A 104 -19.87 -25.53 4.33
N SER A 105 -19.87 -25.99 5.57
CA SER A 105 -19.16 -27.21 5.98
C SER A 105 -19.84 -28.46 5.43
N ASN A 106 -19.15 -29.60 5.48
CA ASN A 106 -19.70 -30.90 5.09
C ASN A 106 -20.96 -31.30 5.89
N LEU A 107 -21.21 -30.65 7.03
CA LEU A 107 -22.41 -30.83 7.86
C LEU A 107 -23.53 -29.82 7.55
N GLY A 108 -23.42 -29.06 6.45
CA GLY A 108 -24.39 -28.03 6.06
C GLY A 108 -24.34 -26.75 6.90
N LYS A 109 -23.46 -26.67 7.91
CA LYS A 109 -23.33 -25.47 8.76
C LYS A 109 -22.54 -24.39 8.03
N ARG A 110 -23.11 -23.18 7.93
CA ARG A 110 -22.44 -21.98 7.41
C ARG A 110 -21.31 -21.56 8.36
N PHE A 111 -20.22 -21.03 7.83
CA PHE A 111 -19.14 -20.44 8.60
C PHE A 111 -18.50 -19.27 7.85
N VAL A 112 -17.95 -18.31 8.58
CA VAL A 112 -17.21 -17.18 8.00
C VAL A 112 -15.73 -17.51 7.95
N TYR A 113 -15.07 -17.15 6.86
CA TYR A 113 -13.62 -17.17 6.77
C TYR A 113 -13.13 -15.99 5.93
N PHE A 114 -11.88 -15.59 6.16
CA PHE A 114 -11.26 -14.48 5.46
C PHE A 114 -10.16 -14.99 4.52
N SER A 115 -10.08 -14.38 3.34
CA SER A 115 -8.98 -14.57 2.40
C SER A 115 -8.24 -13.26 2.22
N TYR A 116 -6.92 -13.35 2.07
CA TYR A 116 -6.03 -12.21 2.01
C TYR A 116 -5.32 -12.14 0.67
N GLY A 117 -5.00 -10.94 0.23
CA GLY A 117 -4.37 -10.74 -1.07
C GLY A 117 -3.62 -9.43 -1.18
N VAL A 118 -3.14 -9.19 -2.38
CA VAL A 118 -2.49 -7.94 -2.77
C VAL A 118 -3.20 -7.41 -4.00
N ALA A 119 -3.40 -6.11 -4.05
CA ALA A 119 -3.94 -5.42 -5.21
C ALA A 119 -3.17 -4.13 -5.48
N VAL A 120 -3.26 -3.67 -6.72
CA VAL A 120 -2.86 -2.32 -7.09
C VAL A 120 -4.12 -1.55 -7.41
N ILE A 121 -4.19 -0.30 -6.94
CA ILE A 121 -5.25 0.64 -7.25
C ILE A 121 -4.67 1.86 -7.95
N ASN A 122 -5.36 2.32 -8.99
CA ASN A 122 -5.20 3.65 -9.52
C ASN A 122 -6.39 4.50 -9.08
N GLU A 123 -6.17 5.45 -8.18
CA GLU A 123 -7.27 6.26 -7.64
C GLU A 123 -7.86 7.20 -8.69
N GLN A 124 -7.02 7.76 -9.57
CA GLN A 124 -7.45 8.69 -10.61
C GLN A 124 -8.40 8.03 -11.62
N LEU A 125 -8.10 6.79 -12.01
CA LEU A 125 -8.91 6.02 -12.94
C LEU A 125 -10.01 5.21 -12.24
N GLY A 126 -10.00 5.16 -10.90
CA GLY A 126 -10.89 4.33 -10.11
C GLY A 126 -10.69 2.82 -10.27
N SER A 127 -9.73 2.40 -11.09
CA SER A 127 -9.45 1.01 -11.45
C SER A 127 -8.55 0.32 -10.42
N TRP A 128 -8.67 -0.99 -10.33
CA TRP A 128 -7.80 -1.81 -9.50
C TRP A 128 -7.63 -3.20 -10.11
N TYR A 129 -6.53 -3.87 -9.78
CA TYR A 129 -6.30 -5.24 -10.20
C TYR A 129 -5.61 -6.04 -9.10
N ARG A 130 -5.85 -7.36 -9.10
CA ARG A 130 -5.25 -8.28 -8.14
C ARG A 130 -3.86 -8.72 -8.59
N VAL A 131 -2.94 -8.74 -7.64
CA VAL A 131 -1.59 -9.27 -7.82
C VAL A 131 -1.58 -10.72 -7.36
N LYS A 132 -1.39 -11.65 -8.29
CA LYS A 132 -1.35 -13.10 -8.00
C LYS A 132 0.07 -13.53 -7.60
N SER A 133 0.51 -13.13 -6.40
CA SER A 133 1.82 -13.53 -5.90
C SER A 133 1.83 -13.69 -4.37
N SER A 134 2.04 -14.92 -3.91
CA SER A 134 2.25 -15.21 -2.49
C SER A 134 3.55 -14.60 -1.96
N THR A 135 4.57 -14.50 -2.81
CA THR A 135 5.84 -13.84 -2.46
C THR A 135 5.61 -12.38 -2.10
N VAL A 136 4.81 -11.65 -2.90
CA VAL A 136 4.49 -10.25 -2.62
C VAL A 136 3.69 -10.14 -1.33
N LEU A 137 2.67 -10.99 -1.15
CA LEU A 137 1.85 -11.01 0.06
C LEU A 137 2.67 -11.26 1.34
N ASN A 138 3.63 -12.18 1.28
CA ASN A 138 4.34 -12.67 2.46
C ASN A 138 5.64 -11.92 2.77
N ASN A 139 6.26 -11.28 1.77
CA ASN A 139 7.62 -10.76 1.92
C ASN A 139 7.73 -9.25 1.72
N TYR A 140 6.82 -8.59 1.00
CA TYR A 140 6.97 -7.16 0.70
C TYR A 140 6.66 -6.33 1.93
N LYS A 141 7.58 -5.42 2.28
CA LYS A 141 7.54 -4.65 3.54
C LYS A 141 6.26 -3.85 3.67
N VAL A 142 5.87 -3.11 2.64
CA VAL A 142 4.65 -2.29 2.65
C VAL A 142 3.41 -3.16 2.91
N ILE A 143 3.31 -4.34 2.30
CA ILE A 143 2.19 -5.26 2.52
C ILE A 143 2.20 -5.83 3.93
N LYS A 144 3.38 -6.17 4.45
CA LYS A 144 3.53 -6.67 5.82
C LYS A 144 3.20 -5.62 6.88
N GLU A 145 3.57 -4.36 6.63
CA GLU A 145 3.26 -3.23 7.50
C GLU A 145 1.76 -2.94 7.52
N ILE A 146 1.11 -2.86 6.35
CA ILE A 146 -0.34 -2.67 6.27
C ILE A 146 -1.09 -3.85 6.90
N SER A 147 -0.74 -5.09 6.56
CA SER A 147 -1.41 -6.28 7.11
C SER A 147 -1.25 -6.38 8.62
N SER A 148 -0.05 -6.14 9.16
CA SER A 148 0.19 -6.18 10.61
C SER A 148 -0.63 -5.14 11.36
N LYS A 149 -0.86 -3.96 10.75
CA LYS A 149 -1.57 -2.86 11.41
C LYS A 149 -3.09 -2.96 11.27
N TYR A 150 -3.59 -3.31 10.08
CA TYR A 150 -5.01 -3.13 9.75
C TYR A 150 -5.80 -4.41 9.49
N LYS A 151 -5.18 -5.60 9.50
CA LYS A 151 -5.89 -6.85 9.21
C LYS A 151 -7.16 -7.01 10.07
N ASN A 152 -7.04 -6.86 11.39
CA ASN A 152 -8.17 -7.08 12.31
C ASN A 152 -9.27 -6.03 12.10
N ASP A 153 -8.88 -4.76 11.91
CA ASP A 153 -9.82 -3.67 11.65
C ASP A 153 -10.60 -3.90 10.36
N MET A 154 -9.92 -4.39 9.31
CA MET A 154 -10.54 -4.74 8.05
C MET A 154 -11.49 -5.95 8.17
N GLU A 155 -11.12 -6.98 8.93
CA GLU A 155 -12.00 -8.13 9.23
C GLU A 155 -13.27 -7.68 9.97
N LEU A 156 -13.12 -6.82 10.98
CA LEU A 156 -14.22 -6.24 11.74
C LEU A 156 -15.12 -5.35 10.87
N ALA A 157 -14.53 -4.49 10.04
CA ALA A 157 -15.26 -3.63 9.12
C ALA A 157 -16.11 -4.42 8.11
N LEU A 158 -15.69 -5.65 7.77
CA LEU A 158 -16.44 -6.57 6.91
C LEU A 158 -17.49 -7.39 7.68
N GLY A 159 -17.69 -7.16 8.98
CA GLY A 159 -18.69 -7.82 9.82
C GLY A 159 -18.15 -8.98 10.67
N GLY A 160 -16.83 -9.16 10.72
CA GLY A 160 -16.16 -10.17 11.56
C GLY A 160 -16.64 -11.60 11.27
N TYR A 161 -16.50 -12.47 12.26
CA TYR A 161 -16.86 -13.90 12.18
C TYR A 161 -18.36 -14.17 12.39
N SER A 162 -19.17 -13.12 12.63
CA SER A 162 -20.62 -13.26 12.79
C SER A 162 -21.28 -13.72 11.49
N ILE A 163 -22.19 -14.68 11.56
CA ILE A 163 -23.04 -15.07 10.42
C ILE A 163 -24.32 -14.25 10.55
N LYS A 164 -24.47 -13.24 9.69
CA LYS A 164 -25.76 -12.55 9.49
C LYS A 164 -26.64 -13.35 8.53
#